data_AF-A0A7V3A0I8-F1
#
_entry.id   AF-A0A7V3A0I8-F1
#
_cell.length_a   1.000
_cell.length_b   1.000
_cell.length_c   1.000
_cell.angle_alpha   90.00
_cell.angle_beta   90.00
_cell.angle_gamma   90.00
#
_symmetry.space_group_name_H-M   'P 1'
#
loop_
_entity.id
_entity.type
_entity.pdbx_description
1 polymer ?
#
loop_
_entity_poly.entity_id
_entity_poly.type
_entity_poly.pdbx_seq_one_letter_code
_entity_poly.pdbx_strand_id
1 'polypeptide(L)'
;MWFGLLLLSSTSILHGVEPKEGQLSRLLDLSLDLKGVVQLVQKPSFDPASFRKFVLLDGSIAGITVVERNPANFTAELELVQGEWIGTEDVKLYRAFVYAQGPSFASILSTTIKSNDYVLVVGSIEEIYTDDAGVRYPVILALSIRKLH
;
A
#
# COMPACT_ATOMS: atom_id res chain seq x y z
N MET A 1 15.63 -66.06 13.21
CA MET A 1 15.44 -65.63 11.80
C MET A 1 14.40 -64.52 11.82
N TRP A 2 14.81 -63.30 11.45
CA TRP A 2 14.13 -62.02 11.70
C TRP A 2 13.59 -61.51 10.36
N PHE A 3 12.29 -61.29 10.25
CA PHE A 3 11.60 -60.57 9.16
C PHE A 3 10.29 -60.09 9.79
N GLY A 4 9.85 -58.83 9.78
CA GLY A 4 10.24 -57.63 9.08
C GLY A 4 8.98 -56.78 9.13
N LEU A 5 8.76 -56.07 10.24
CA LEU A 5 7.54 -55.28 10.45
C LEU A 5 7.67 -54.00 9.63
N LEU A 6 6.97 -53.95 8.49
CA LEU A 6 6.81 -52.74 7.68
C LEU A 6 6.02 -51.70 8.48
N LEU A 7 6.74 -50.77 9.09
CA LEU A 7 6.18 -49.53 9.60
C LEU A 7 5.71 -48.70 8.40
N LEU A 8 4.40 -48.67 8.18
CA LEU A 8 3.74 -47.64 7.39
C LEU A 8 4.02 -46.30 8.07
N SER A 9 5.05 -45.60 7.63
CA SER A 9 5.26 -44.19 7.94
C SER A 9 4.09 -43.41 7.36
N SER A 10 3.10 -43.12 8.20
CA SER A 10 2.07 -42.14 7.91
C SER A 10 2.77 -40.82 7.61
N THR A 11 2.87 -40.48 6.33
CA THR A 11 3.19 -39.12 5.90
C THR A 11 2.11 -38.23 6.45
N SER A 12 2.38 -37.57 7.58
CA SER A 12 1.59 -36.44 8.05
C SER A 12 1.68 -35.38 6.96
N ILE A 13 0.67 -35.34 6.10
CA ILE A 13 0.42 -34.18 5.24
C ILE A 13 0.23 -33.03 6.22
N LEU A 14 1.24 -32.15 6.32
CA LEU A 14 1.11 -30.82 6.91
C LEU A 14 -0.11 -30.19 6.24
N HIS A 15 -1.26 -30.24 6.91
CA HIS A 15 -2.39 -29.43 6.54
C HIS A 15 -1.93 -28.00 6.75
N GLY A 16 -1.51 -27.35 5.66
CA GLY A 16 -1.38 -25.90 5.66
C GLY A 16 -2.70 -25.36 6.18
N VAL A 17 -2.65 -24.60 7.28
CA VAL A 17 -3.82 -23.95 7.84
C VAL A 17 -4.39 -23.09 6.72
N GLU A 18 -5.50 -23.53 6.12
CA GLU A 18 -6.19 -22.73 5.13
C GLU A 18 -6.55 -21.41 5.81
N PRO A 19 -6.11 -20.25 5.27
CA PRO A 19 -6.41 -18.96 5.86
C PRO A 19 -7.93 -18.86 6.01
N LYS A 20 -8.41 -18.60 7.23
CA LYS A 20 -9.86 -18.46 7.44
C LYS A 20 -10.35 -17.31 6.56
N GLU A 21 -11.30 -17.63 5.68
CA GLU A 21 -11.91 -16.66 4.78
C GLU A 21 -12.35 -15.41 5.58
N GLY A 22 -11.98 -14.24 5.08
CA GLY A 22 -12.33 -12.96 5.70
C GLY A 22 -11.44 -12.47 6.86
N GLN A 23 -10.35 -13.17 7.23
CA GLN A 23 -9.38 -12.59 8.18
C GLN A 23 -8.66 -11.37 7.59
N LEU A 24 -8.22 -11.45 6.33
CA LEU A 24 -7.50 -10.37 5.66
C LEU A 24 -8.40 -9.16 5.40
N SER A 25 -9.65 -9.39 4.98
CA SER A 25 -10.60 -8.30 4.64
C SER A 25 -11.07 -7.47 5.84
N ARG A 26 -10.83 -7.95 7.07
CA ARG A 26 -11.02 -7.19 8.31
C ARG A 26 -9.95 -6.12 8.50
N LEU A 27 -8.74 -6.37 8.01
CA LEU A 27 -7.59 -5.48 8.16
C LEU A 27 -7.33 -4.64 6.92
N LEU A 28 -7.52 -5.23 5.74
CA LEU A 28 -7.17 -4.63 4.45
C LEU A 28 -8.43 -4.54 3.57
N ASP A 29 -8.72 -3.34 3.08
CA ASP A 29 -9.78 -3.14 2.09
C ASP A 29 -9.24 -3.42 0.68
N LEU A 30 -9.46 -4.65 0.21
CA LEU A 30 -9.06 -5.09 -1.13
C LEU A 30 -10.00 -4.62 -2.25
N SER A 31 -11.09 -3.91 -1.90
CA SER A 31 -12.03 -3.37 -2.90
C SER A 31 -11.63 -1.98 -3.40
N LEU A 32 -10.66 -1.34 -2.75
CA LEU A 32 -10.21 0.01 -3.06
C LEU A 32 -8.85 -0.01 -3.76
N ASP A 33 -8.83 0.47 -4.99
CA ASP A 33 -7.63 0.91 -5.70
C ASP A 33 -7.41 2.43 -5.47
N LEU A 34 -6.37 3.00 -6.09
CA LEU A 34 -6.06 4.43 -5.91
C LEU A 34 -7.22 5.32 -6.38
N LYS A 35 -7.87 4.96 -7.48
CA LYS A 35 -9.07 5.65 -7.97
C LYS A 35 -10.18 5.65 -6.92
N GLY A 36 -10.49 4.49 -6.35
CA GLY A 36 -11.50 4.30 -5.32
C GLY A 36 -11.21 5.14 -4.07
N VAL A 37 -9.96 5.14 -3.61
CA VAL A 37 -9.53 5.99 -2.48
C VAL A 37 -9.65 7.48 -2.79
N VAL A 38 -9.21 7.92 -3.98
CA VAL A 38 -9.37 9.32 -4.41
C VAL A 38 -10.85 9.70 -4.44
N GLN A 39 -11.71 8.89 -5.06
CA GLN A 39 -13.16 9.15 -5.09
C GLN A 39 -13.80 9.14 -3.70
N LEU A 40 -13.28 8.32 -2.78
CA LEU A 40 -13.76 8.25 -1.41
C LEU A 40 -13.48 9.55 -0.66
N VAL A 41 -12.25 10.08 -0.72
CA VAL A 41 -11.88 11.32 -0.02
C VAL A 41 -12.50 12.58 -0.64
N GLN A 42 -12.95 12.52 -1.90
CA GLN A 42 -13.69 13.63 -2.51
C GLN A 42 -15.07 13.83 -1.86
N LYS A 43 -15.65 12.81 -1.21
CA LYS A 43 -16.95 12.93 -0.55
C LYS A 43 -16.82 13.82 0.70
N PRO A 44 -17.58 14.93 0.82
CA PRO A 44 -17.49 15.82 1.97
C PRO A 44 -17.73 15.13 3.32
N SER A 45 -18.52 14.07 3.33
CA SER A 45 -18.82 13.27 4.52
C SER A 45 -17.74 12.24 4.90
N PHE A 46 -16.72 12.04 4.06
CA PHE A 46 -15.65 11.11 4.37
C PHE A 46 -14.70 11.71 5.41
N ASP A 47 -14.54 10.96 6.50
CA ASP A 47 -13.64 11.25 7.61
C ASP A 47 -12.60 10.11 7.75
N PRO A 48 -11.30 10.37 7.56
CA PRO A 48 -10.24 9.38 7.75
C PRO A 48 -10.30 8.73 9.13
N ALA A 49 -10.67 9.50 10.17
CA ALA A 49 -10.78 9.02 11.53
C ALA A 49 -11.96 8.06 11.74
N SER A 50 -12.78 7.79 10.72
CA SER A 50 -13.81 6.73 10.73
C SER A 50 -13.39 5.47 9.94
N PHE A 51 -12.36 5.58 9.09
CA PHE A 51 -11.84 4.47 8.30
C PHE A 51 -10.84 3.66 9.13
N ARG A 52 -11.08 2.35 9.30
CA ARG A 52 -10.32 1.49 10.24
C ARG A 52 -9.51 0.39 9.55
N LYS A 53 -9.42 0.43 8.22
CA LYS A 53 -8.71 -0.56 7.43
C LYS A 53 -7.48 0.06 6.79
N PHE A 54 -6.51 -0.78 6.47
CA PHE A 54 -5.47 -0.47 5.52
C PHE A 54 -6.02 -0.54 4.09
N VAL A 55 -5.34 0.12 3.17
CA VAL A 55 -5.55 0.02 1.72
C VAL A 55 -4.30 -0.56 1.07
N LEU A 56 -4.49 -1.25 -0.05
CA LEU A 56 -3.42 -1.76 -0.90
C LEU A 56 -3.45 -0.96 -2.21
N LEU A 57 -2.47 -0.09 -2.42
CA LEU A 57 -2.42 0.81 -3.56
C LEU A 57 -1.20 0.49 -4.42
N ASP A 58 -1.33 0.63 -5.73
CA ASP A 58 -0.21 0.58 -6.66
C ASP A 58 -0.21 1.80 -7.57
N GLY A 59 0.98 2.15 -8.06
CA GLY A 59 1.15 3.34 -8.90
C GLY A 59 2.61 3.69 -9.11
N SER A 60 2.85 4.67 -9.97
CA SER A 60 4.17 5.24 -10.21
C SER A 60 4.49 6.31 -9.18
N ILE A 61 5.75 6.40 -8.75
CA ILE A 61 6.22 7.50 -7.91
C ILE A 61 6.52 8.72 -8.79
N ALA A 62 5.67 9.75 -8.74
CA ALA A 62 5.91 11.00 -9.46
C ALA A 62 7.02 11.84 -8.80
N GLY A 63 7.10 11.83 -7.46
CA GLY A 63 8.05 12.63 -6.70
C GLY A 63 8.36 12.02 -5.33
N ILE A 64 9.56 12.32 -4.82
CA ILE A 64 10.00 11.96 -3.46
C ILE A 64 10.58 13.22 -2.81
N THR A 65 10.02 13.61 -1.67
CA THR A 65 10.50 14.72 -0.86
C THR A 65 10.92 14.21 0.51
N VAL A 66 12.20 14.28 0.83
CA VAL A 66 12.69 13.91 2.17
C VAL A 66 12.49 15.10 3.11
N VAL A 67 11.62 14.93 4.10
CA VAL A 67 11.27 15.95 5.11
C VAL A 67 12.25 15.92 6.28
N GLU A 68 12.58 14.73 6.78
CA GLU A 68 13.59 14.51 7.82
C GLU A 68 14.52 13.38 7.39
N ARG A 69 15.84 13.65 7.40
CA ARG A 69 16.86 12.75 6.88
C ARG A 69 17.52 11.90 7.96
N ASN A 70 17.42 12.29 9.24
CA ASN A 70 17.93 11.51 10.35
C ASN A 70 17.26 10.12 10.37
N PRO A 71 18.00 9.00 10.25
CA PRO A 71 17.41 7.66 10.21
C PRO A 71 16.50 7.31 11.39
N ALA A 72 16.74 7.88 12.57
CA ALA A 72 15.92 7.64 13.76
C ALA A 72 14.50 8.25 13.63
N ASN A 73 14.38 9.36 12.90
CA ASN A 73 13.14 10.12 12.72
C ASN A 73 12.79 10.29 11.23
N PHE A 74 13.30 9.40 10.39
CA PHE A 74 13.25 9.58 8.94
C PHE A 74 11.81 9.74 8.48
N THR A 75 11.57 10.77 7.68
CA THR A 75 10.26 11.06 7.11
C THR A 75 10.43 11.49 5.67
N ALA A 76 9.72 10.84 4.76
CA ALA A 76 9.63 11.25 3.37
C ALA A 76 8.18 11.24 2.90
N GLU A 77 7.84 12.17 2.04
CA GLU A 77 6.58 12.20 1.28
C GLU A 77 6.86 11.68 -0.12
N LEU A 78 6.01 10.77 -0.60
CA LEU A 78 6.02 10.27 -1.96
C LEU A 78 4.71 10.65 -2.66
N GLU A 79 4.80 11.17 -3.87
CA GLU A 79 3.64 11.40 -4.72
C GLU A 79 3.35 10.12 -5.52
N LEU A 80 2.33 9.36 -5.13
CA LEU A 80 1.89 8.15 -5.83
C LEU A 80 0.83 8.52 -6.86
N VAL A 81 1.05 8.12 -8.12
CA VAL A 81 0.13 8.40 -9.22
C VAL A 81 -0.25 7.14 -10.00
N GLN A 82 -1.52 7.05 -10.38
CA GLN A 82 -2.03 6.01 -11.27
C GLN A 82 -2.83 6.67 -12.41
N GLY A 83 -2.57 6.26 -13.64
CA GLY A 83 -3.31 6.70 -14.82
C GLY A 83 -4.36 5.68 -15.24
N GLU A 84 -5.54 6.17 -15.60
CA GLU A 84 -6.60 5.39 -16.25
C GLU A 84 -6.90 6.00 -17.62
N TRP A 85 -6.92 5.17 -18.65
CA TRP A 85 -7.36 5.59 -19.98
C TRP A 85 -8.89 5.76 -19.99
N ILE A 86 -9.35 6.92 -20.44
CA ILE A 86 -10.75 7.23 -20.67
C ILE A 86 -10.96 7.27 -22.19
N GLY A 87 -11.46 6.16 -22.74
CA GLY A 87 -11.50 5.97 -24.19
C GLY A 87 -10.10 5.78 -24.77
N THR A 88 -9.80 6.43 -25.89
CA THR A 88 -8.53 6.28 -26.62
C THR A 88 -7.62 7.50 -26.57
N GLU A 89 -8.11 8.64 -26.09
CA GLU A 89 -7.42 9.93 -26.20
C GLU A 89 -7.09 10.57 -24.85
N ASP A 90 -7.89 10.28 -23.82
CA ASP A 90 -7.75 10.93 -22.52
C ASP A 90 -7.14 9.98 -21.48
N VAL A 91 -6.23 10.51 -20.66
CA VAL A 91 -5.73 9.83 -19.46
C VAL A 91 -6.15 10.63 -18.24
N LYS A 92 -6.86 9.97 -17.32
CA LYS A 92 -7.18 10.53 -16.02
C LYS A 92 -6.15 10.07 -14.99
N LEU A 93 -5.56 11.03 -14.28
CA LEU A 93 -4.61 10.76 -13.21
C LEU A 93 -5.31 10.78 -11.84
N TYR A 94 -4.99 9.78 -11.04
CA TYR A 94 -5.34 9.67 -9.64
C TYR A 94 -4.06 9.80 -8.80
N ARG A 95 -4.11 10.60 -7.74
CA ARG A 95 -2.94 10.96 -6.92
C ARG A 95 -3.22 10.73 -5.45
N ALA A 96 -2.22 10.21 -4.73
CA ALA A 96 -2.13 10.18 -3.27
C ALA A 96 -0.77 10.71 -2.80
N PHE A 97 -0.74 11.29 -1.61
CA PHE A 97 0.51 11.59 -0.90
C PHE A 97 0.78 10.48 0.10
N VAL A 98 1.94 9.85 0.03
CA VAL A 98 2.32 8.72 0.89
C VAL A 98 3.45 9.15 1.82
N TYR A 99 3.17 9.20 3.11
CA TYR A 99 4.18 9.43 4.14
C TYR A 99 4.84 8.12 4.55
N ALA A 100 6.16 8.06 4.40
CA ALA A 100 6.99 6.93 4.79
C ALA A 100 7.85 7.34 6.00
N GLN A 101 7.62 6.70 7.15
CA GLN A 101 8.22 7.09 8.43
C GLN A 101 9.00 5.95 9.08
N GLY A 102 10.24 6.25 9.48
CA GLY A 102 11.12 5.35 10.23
C GLY A 102 12.28 4.77 9.42
N PRO A 103 13.19 4.05 10.11
CA PRO A 103 14.50 3.66 9.56
C PRO A 103 14.42 2.66 8.40
N SER A 104 13.38 1.82 8.35
CA SER A 104 13.17 0.88 7.24
C SER A 104 12.99 1.61 5.90
N PHE A 105 12.24 2.71 5.90
CA PHE A 105 12.02 3.52 4.70
C PHE A 105 13.25 4.35 4.31
N ALA A 106 14.04 4.82 5.29
CA ALA A 106 15.30 5.52 5.01
C ALA A 106 16.23 4.68 4.12
N SER A 107 16.33 3.38 4.41
CA SER A 107 17.13 2.43 3.64
C SER A 107 16.58 2.21 2.23
N ILE A 108 15.27 1.94 2.11
CA ILE A 108 14.64 1.61 0.82
C ILE A 108 14.62 2.82 -0.13
N LEU A 109 14.32 4.03 0.38
CA LEU A 109 14.23 5.25 -0.45
C LEU A 109 15.59 5.83 -0.84
N SER A 110 16.67 5.45 -0.15
CA SER A 110 18.02 5.87 -0.54
C SER A 110 18.65 4.98 -1.62
N THR A 111 18.14 3.75 -1.80
CA THR A 111 18.79 2.73 -2.64
C THR A 111 17.90 2.14 -3.72
N THR A 112 16.64 1.86 -3.40
CA THR A 112 15.81 0.91 -4.15
C THR A 112 14.68 1.59 -4.92
N ILE A 113 13.97 2.52 -4.27
CA ILE A 113 12.83 3.22 -4.86
C ILE A 113 13.25 4.63 -5.26
N LYS A 114 12.96 4.99 -6.51
CA LYS A 114 13.21 6.31 -7.10
C LYS A 114 11.97 6.82 -7.82
N SER A 115 11.99 8.09 -8.22
CA SER A 115 10.96 8.63 -9.12
C SER A 115 10.86 7.79 -10.39
N ASN A 116 9.63 7.67 -10.90
CA ASN A 116 9.18 6.83 -12.00
C ASN A 116 9.16 5.32 -11.72
N ASP A 117 9.58 4.86 -10.53
CA ASP A 117 9.37 3.46 -10.16
C ASP A 117 7.89 3.18 -9.91
N TYR A 118 7.43 2.03 -10.37
CA TYR A 118 6.12 1.51 -10.00
C TYR A 118 6.22 0.79 -8.65
N VAL A 119 5.29 1.05 -7.74
CA VAL A 119 5.35 0.50 -6.38
C VAL A 119 3.99 -0.05 -5.95
N LEU A 120 4.03 -0.91 -4.94
CA LEU A 120 2.91 -1.35 -4.14
C LEU A 120 3.05 -0.75 -2.74
N VAL A 121 2.01 -0.11 -2.25
CA VAL A 121 1.92 0.55 -0.94
C VAL A 121 0.81 -0.12 -0.13
N VAL A 122 1.13 -0.52 1.09
CA VAL A 122 0.13 -0.83 2.13
C VAL A 122 0.17 0.30 3.14
N GLY A 123 -0.97 0.90 3.45
CA GLY A 123 -1.02 2.01 4.39
C GLY A 123 -2.43 2.34 4.84
N SER A 124 -2.54 3.24 5.81
CA SER A 124 -3.81 3.78 6.31
C SER A 124 -4.05 5.17 5.73
N ILE A 125 -5.31 5.52 5.49
CA ILE A 125 -5.70 6.88 5.12
C ILE A 125 -5.77 7.68 6.43
N GLU A 126 -4.79 8.54 6.68
CA GLU A 126 -4.71 9.29 7.94
C GLU A 126 -5.25 10.70 7.81
N GLU A 127 -5.02 11.35 6.66
CA GLU A 127 -5.39 12.73 6.45
C GLU A 127 -5.93 12.98 5.04
N ILE A 128 -6.47 14.18 4.84
CA ILE A 128 -6.91 14.68 3.54
C ILE A 128 -6.24 16.03 3.31
N TYR A 129 -5.35 16.07 2.33
CA TYR A 129 -4.76 17.31 1.86
C TYR A 129 -5.76 18.00 0.92
N THR A 130 -5.92 19.32 1.03
CA THR A 130 -6.74 20.10 0.11
C THR A 130 -5.87 21.18 -0.52
N ASP A 131 -5.81 21.21 -1.85
CA ASP A 131 -5.05 22.22 -2.58
C ASP A 131 -5.80 23.57 -2.67
N ASP A 132 -5.14 24.58 -3.24
CA ASP A 132 -5.70 25.92 -3.40
C ASP A 132 -6.97 25.96 -4.28
N ALA A 133 -7.17 24.95 -5.13
CA ALA A 133 -8.36 24.80 -5.97
C ALA A 133 -9.49 24.03 -5.25
N GLY A 134 -9.29 23.60 -4.01
CA GLY A 134 -10.25 22.84 -3.22
C GLY A 134 -10.26 21.34 -3.55
N VAL A 135 -9.29 20.84 -4.32
CA VAL A 135 -9.20 19.42 -4.65
C VAL A 135 -8.63 18.65 -3.46
N ARG A 136 -9.34 17.59 -3.07
CA ARG A 136 -8.99 16.73 -1.93
C ARG A 136 -8.15 15.53 -2.34
N TYR A 137 -6.99 15.34 -1.72
CA TYR A 137 -6.10 14.22 -1.97
C TYR A 137 -5.97 13.36 -0.72
N PRO A 138 -5.99 12.02 -0.85
CA PRO A 138 -5.75 11.13 0.26
C PRO A 138 -4.29 11.23 0.69
N VAL A 139 -4.07 11.32 2.00
CA VAL A 139 -2.75 11.21 2.62
C VAL A 139 -2.66 9.85 3.30
N ILE A 140 -1.71 9.04 2.85
CA ILE A 140 -1.52 7.66 3.27
C ILE A 140 -0.31 7.58 4.18
N LEU A 141 -0.45 7.05 5.39
CA LEU A 141 0.68 6.63 6.20
C LEU A 141 1.09 5.21 5.79
N ALA A 142 2.28 5.08 5.22
CA ALA A 142 2.77 3.80 4.73
C ALA A 142 3.15 2.86 5.87
N LEU A 143 2.54 1.68 5.88
CA LEU A 143 2.99 0.53 6.65
C LEU A 143 4.09 -0.23 5.89
N SER A 144 3.99 -0.32 4.56
CA SER A 144 4.96 -1.00 3.71
C SER A 144 4.95 -0.42 2.30
N ILE A 145 6.11 -0.36 1.66
CA ILE A 145 6.28 0.03 0.26
C ILE A 145 7.23 -0.95 -0.40
N ARG A 146 6.85 -1.45 -1.58
CA ARG A 146 7.65 -2.37 -2.38
C ARG A 146 7.66 -1.94 -3.84
N LYS A 147 8.86 -1.81 -4.43
CA LYS A 147 9.00 -1.64 -5.89
C LYS A 147 8.44 -2.85 -6.63
N LEU A 148 7.69 -2.60 -7.70
CA LEU A 148 7.22 -3.55 -8.69
C LEU A 148 7.99 -3.28 -9.98
N HIS A 149 8.69 -4.30 -10.48
CA HIS A 149 9.47 -4.33 -11.73
C HIS A 149 10.31 -3.07 -12.03
#